data_AF-A0A7S1E436-F1
#
_entry.id   AF-A0A7S1E436-F1
#
_cell.length_a   1.000
_cell.length_b   1.000
_cell.length_c   1.000
_cell.angle_alpha   90.00
_cell.angle_beta   90.00
_cell.angle_gamma   90.00
#
_symmetry.space_group_name_H-M   'P 1'
#
loop_
_entity.id
_entity.type
_entity.pdbx_description
1 polymer ?
#
loop_
_entity_poly.entity_id
_entity_poly.type
_entity_poly.pdbx_seq_one_letter_code
_entity_poly.pdbx_strand_id
1 'polypeptide(L)'
;VPVGGRQQPDVAGRLFVVARDPLERALHVYEKARVVSGNDQMTLSDFLDDPSLSENNPFTRRLLGISPSDPLNVQQADVAIKMLNRYAIVGRYDKVDESILRFEKFLSWYPGEGFPEVRQCHEIILLSSASGYQVVNNTDAYDSVEYNRLVG
;
A
#
# COMPACT_ATOMS: atom_id res chain seq x y z
N VAL A 1 2.82 24.73 -3.76
CA VAL A 1 2.08 25.22 -2.57
C VAL A 1 1.66 23.98 -1.78
N PRO A 2 2.01 23.86 -0.49
CA PRO A 2 1.49 22.78 0.34
C PRO A 2 -0.03 22.92 0.41
N VAL A 3 -0.77 21.88 0.10
CA VAL A 3 -2.22 21.86 0.33
C VAL A 3 -2.41 21.89 1.85
N GLY A 4 -2.88 23.01 2.41
CA GLY A 4 -3.26 23.12 3.82
C GLY A 4 -2.24 23.72 4.80
N GLY A 5 -1.18 24.42 4.36
CA GLY A 5 -0.38 25.29 5.25
C GLY A 5 0.39 24.61 6.38
N ARG A 6 0.47 23.27 6.41
CA ARG A 6 1.27 22.53 7.41
C ARG A 6 2.75 22.54 7.01
N GLN A 7 3.63 22.93 7.93
CA GLN A 7 5.08 22.69 7.83
C GLN A 7 5.32 21.19 7.64
N GLN A 8 6.19 20.83 6.70
CA GLN A 8 6.58 19.42 6.53
C GLN A 8 7.29 18.96 7.81
N PRO A 9 6.98 17.78 8.35
CA PRO A 9 7.66 17.27 9.54
C PRO A 9 9.15 17.05 9.24
N ASP A 10 10.03 17.35 10.22
CA ASP A 10 11.48 17.08 10.15
C ASP A 10 11.79 15.59 9.92
N VAL A 11 10.85 14.72 10.31
CA VAL A 11 10.88 13.28 10.07
C VAL A 11 9.68 12.93 9.20
N ALA A 12 9.92 12.69 7.91
CA ALA A 12 8.89 12.18 7.00
C ALA A 12 8.86 10.64 7.09
N GLY A 13 7.71 10.09 7.49
CA GLY A 13 7.44 8.66 7.31
C GLY A 13 7.61 8.31 5.83
N ARG A 14 8.40 7.28 5.55
CA ARG A 14 8.64 6.82 4.17
C ARG A 14 7.61 5.74 3.84
N LEU A 15 6.89 5.91 2.74
CA LEU A 15 5.86 4.99 2.28
C LEU A 15 6.51 3.82 1.53
N PHE A 16 6.09 2.61 1.84
CA PHE A 16 6.40 1.43 1.03
C PHE A 16 5.17 1.07 0.23
N VAL A 17 5.31 1.06 -1.08
CA VAL A 17 4.21 0.79 -2.00
C VAL A 17 4.63 -0.36 -2.89
N VAL A 18 3.78 -1.38 -3.01
CA VAL A 18 3.89 -2.38 -4.07
C VAL A 18 2.76 -2.15 -5.05
N ALA A 19 3.10 -1.72 -6.26
CA ALA A 19 2.14 -1.45 -7.32
C ALA A 19 2.04 -2.65 -8.26
N ARG A 20 0.80 -2.96 -8.68
CA ARG A 20 0.50 -3.95 -9.73
C ARG A 20 0.07 -3.22 -10.99
N ASP A 21 0.27 -3.85 -12.15
CA ASP A 21 -0.33 -3.38 -13.40
C ASP A 21 -1.86 -3.15 -13.21
N PRO A 22 -2.40 -1.99 -13.62
CA PRO A 22 -3.80 -1.66 -13.39
C PRO A 22 -4.78 -2.63 -14.04
N LEU A 23 -4.45 -3.16 -15.23
CA LEU A 23 -5.32 -4.08 -15.96
C LEU A 23 -5.34 -5.44 -15.27
N GLU A 24 -4.17 -5.97 -14.91
CA GLU A 24 -4.10 -7.23 -14.16
C GLU A 24 -4.82 -7.14 -12.81
N ARG A 25 -4.70 -6.01 -12.12
CA ARG A 25 -5.42 -5.76 -10.88
C ARG A 25 -6.93 -5.75 -11.12
N ALA A 26 -7.40 -5.04 -12.14
CA ALA A 26 -8.82 -4.98 -12.46
C ALA A 26 -9.40 -6.37 -12.78
N LEU A 27 -8.68 -7.18 -13.57
CA LEU A 27 -9.07 -8.56 -13.86
C LEU A 27 -9.12 -9.42 -12.58
N HIS A 28 -8.15 -9.26 -11.69
CA HIS A 28 -8.16 -9.98 -10.42
C HIS A 28 -9.33 -9.58 -9.52
N VAL A 29 -9.68 -8.29 -9.48
CA VAL A 29 -10.84 -7.80 -8.73
C VAL A 29 -12.15 -8.32 -9.35
N TYR A 30 -12.25 -8.36 -10.68
CA TYR A 30 -13.39 -8.96 -11.38
C TYR A 30 -13.56 -10.44 -11.00
N GLU A 31 -12.51 -11.25 -11.10
CA GLU A 31 -12.58 -12.67 -10.72
C GLU A 31 -12.95 -12.86 -9.24
N LYS A 32 -12.39 -12.02 -8.34
CA LYS A 32 -12.78 -12.02 -6.93
C LYS A 32 -14.27 -11.70 -6.77
N ALA A 33 -14.79 -10.69 -7.48
CA ALA A 33 -16.19 -10.29 -7.40
C ALA A 33 -17.14 -11.39 -7.89
N ARG A 34 -16.80 -12.10 -8.97
CA ARG A 34 -17.56 -13.27 -9.45
C ARG A 34 -17.66 -14.36 -8.38
N VAL A 35 -16.53 -14.74 -7.81
CA VAL A 35 -16.45 -15.80 -6.79
C VAL A 35 -17.23 -15.40 -5.53
N VAL A 36 -17.06 -14.16 -5.05
CA VAL A 36 -17.71 -13.68 -3.81
C VAL A 36 -19.22 -13.52 -3.99
N SER A 37 -19.67 -13.06 -5.16
CA SER A 37 -21.10 -12.92 -5.47
C SER A 37 -21.78 -14.27 -5.72
N GLY A 38 -21.02 -15.34 -5.99
CA GLY A 38 -21.55 -16.62 -6.44
C GLY A 38 -22.20 -16.57 -7.83
N ASN A 39 -21.95 -15.49 -8.59
CA ASN A 39 -22.48 -15.32 -9.94
C ASN A 39 -21.41 -15.66 -10.98
N ASP A 40 -21.29 -16.96 -11.28
CA ASP A 40 -20.35 -17.46 -12.29
C ASP A 40 -20.67 -16.93 -13.71
N GLN A 41 -21.86 -16.37 -13.94
CA GLN A 41 -22.28 -15.81 -15.23
C GLN A 41 -22.05 -14.30 -15.36
N MET A 42 -21.54 -13.63 -14.31
CA MET A 42 -21.24 -12.20 -14.37
C MET A 42 -20.21 -11.92 -15.46
N THR A 43 -20.59 -11.10 -16.43
CA THR A 43 -19.71 -10.69 -17.52
C THR A 43 -18.81 -9.52 -17.09
N LEU A 44 -17.75 -9.25 -17.85
CA LEU A 44 -16.92 -8.08 -17.62
C LEU A 44 -17.70 -6.77 -17.78
N SER A 45 -18.68 -6.74 -18.70
CA SER A 45 -19.55 -5.58 -18.89
C SER A 45 -20.41 -5.33 -17.65
N ASP A 46 -21.04 -6.38 -17.09
CA ASP A 46 -21.84 -6.25 -15.86
C ASP A 46 -21.00 -5.71 -14.69
N PHE A 47 -19.75 -6.16 -14.59
CA PHE A 47 -18.81 -5.69 -13.57
C PHE A 47 -18.46 -4.20 -13.76
N LEU A 48 -18.20 -3.75 -14.99
CA LEU A 48 -17.85 -2.36 -15.28
C LEU A 48 -19.03 -1.41 -15.10
N ASP A 49 -20.25 -1.89 -15.35
CA ASP A 49 -21.47 -1.10 -15.23
C ASP A 49 -21.95 -0.95 -13.77
N ASP A 50 -21.43 -1.76 -12.83
CA ASP A 50 -21.73 -1.68 -11.40
C ASP A 50 -20.63 -0.89 -10.64
N PRO A 51 -20.89 0.35 -10.19
CA PRO A 51 -19.94 1.15 -9.44
C PRO A 51 -19.63 0.61 -8.03
N SER A 52 -20.44 -0.31 -7.51
CA SER A 52 -20.19 -0.96 -6.23
C SER A 52 -19.15 -2.07 -6.32
N LEU A 53 -18.94 -2.62 -7.52
CA LEU A 53 -17.97 -3.68 -7.81
C LEU A 53 -16.72 -3.13 -8.51
N SER A 54 -16.90 -2.25 -9.49
CA SER A 54 -15.79 -1.69 -10.26
C SER A 54 -15.11 -0.53 -9.51
N GLU A 55 -13.84 -0.75 -9.17
CA GLU A 55 -13.04 0.28 -8.53
C GLU A 55 -12.40 1.22 -9.58
N ASN A 56 -12.81 2.49 -9.58
CA ASN A 56 -12.18 3.52 -10.42
C ASN A 56 -10.92 4.09 -9.73
N ASN A 57 -9.74 3.72 -10.24
CA ASN A 57 -8.44 4.24 -9.81
C ASN A 57 -8.22 4.22 -8.28
N PRO A 58 -8.46 3.08 -7.59
CA PRO A 58 -8.48 3.01 -6.14
C PRO A 58 -7.14 3.37 -5.50
N PHE A 59 -6.03 3.05 -6.16
CA PHE A 59 -4.69 3.38 -5.64
C PHE A 59 -4.44 4.89 -5.61
N THR A 60 -4.69 5.59 -6.72
CA THR A 60 -4.56 7.04 -6.83
C THR A 60 -5.47 7.75 -5.83
N ARG A 61 -6.73 7.30 -5.70
CA ARG A 61 -7.69 7.88 -4.76
C ARG A 61 -7.25 7.73 -3.30
N ARG A 62 -6.79 6.54 -2.91
CA ARG A 62 -6.24 6.28 -1.56
C ARG A 62 -5.02 7.14 -1.28
N LEU A 63 -4.11 7.29 -2.24
CA LEU A 63 -2.92 8.11 -2.08
C LEU A 63 -3.26 9.60 -1.88
N LEU A 64 -4.29 10.08 -2.56
CA LEU A 64 -4.76 11.47 -2.44
C LEU A 64 -5.71 11.70 -1.26
N GLY A 65 -6.21 10.63 -0.62
CA GLY A 65 -7.18 10.72 0.46
C GLY A 65 -8.55 11.24 0.03
N ILE A 66 -8.98 10.93 -1.21
CA ILE A 66 -10.27 11.38 -1.76
C ILE A 66 -11.28 10.23 -1.85
N SER A 67 -12.57 10.56 -1.75
CA SER A 67 -13.69 9.62 -1.86
C SER A 67 -13.78 9.00 -3.26
N PRO A 68 -14.37 7.80 -3.43
CA PRO A 68 -14.72 7.25 -4.74
C PRO A 68 -15.60 8.19 -5.59
N SER A 69 -16.46 8.98 -4.95
CA SER A 69 -17.35 9.93 -5.62
C SER A 69 -16.66 11.24 -6.05
N ASP A 70 -15.48 11.54 -5.51
CA ASP A 70 -14.77 12.78 -5.85
C ASP A 70 -14.28 12.74 -7.31
N PRO A 71 -14.25 13.88 -8.01
CA PRO A 71 -13.67 13.93 -9.33
C PRO A 71 -12.20 13.51 -9.26
N LEU A 72 -11.78 12.69 -10.23
CA LEU A 72 -10.38 12.34 -10.46
C LEU A 72 -9.96 12.83 -11.85
N ASN A 73 -9.18 13.90 -11.88
CA ASN A 73 -8.68 14.52 -13.10
C ASN A 73 -7.16 14.34 -13.26
N VAL A 74 -6.62 14.77 -14.41
CA VAL A 74 -5.19 14.64 -14.73
C VAL A 74 -4.30 15.36 -13.71
N GLN A 75 -4.74 16.52 -13.19
CA GLN A 75 -3.96 17.28 -12.22
C GLN A 75 -3.81 16.52 -10.89
N GLN A 76 -4.85 15.81 -10.47
CA GLN A 76 -4.80 14.94 -9.29
C GLN A 76 -3.87 13.74 -9.52
N ALA A 77 -3.89 13.13 -10.71
CA ALA A 77 -2.94 12.08 -11.07
C ALA A 77 -1.48 12.58 -11.01
N ASP A 78 -1.20 13.80 -11.48
CA ASP A 78 0.13 14.42 -11.38
C ASP A 78 0.57 14.65 -9.93
N VAL A 79 -0.37 15.03 -9.04
CA VAL A 79 -0.10 15.17 -7.61
C VAL A 79 0.24 13.82 -6.99
N ALA A 80 -0.52 12.77 -7.31
CA ALA A 80 -0.26 11.41 -6.85
C ALA A 80 1.14 10.92 -7.29
N ILE A 81 1.52 11.14 -8.54
CA ILE A 81 2.86 10.81 -9.05
C ILE A 81 3.95 11.57 -8.28
N LYS A 82 3.76 12.87 -8.03
CA LYS A 82 4.70 13.67 -7.23
C LYS A 82 4.81 13.17 -5.79
N MET A 83 3.72 12.70 -5.18
CA MET A 83 3.74 12.10 -3.85
C MET A 83 4.55 10.80 -3.83
N LEU A 84 4.34 9.92 -4.81
CA LEU A 84 5.12 8.68 -4.92
C LEU A 84 6.61 8.97 -5.08
N ASN A 85 6.97 9.86 -6.01
CA ASN A 85 8.37 10.18 -6.28
C ASN A 85 9.09 10.83 -5.10
N ARG A 86 8.36 11.53 -4.22
CA ARG A 86 8.97 12.26 -3.09
C ARG A 86 8.96 11.46 -1.79
N TYR A 87 7.94 10.64 -1.57
CA TYR A 87 7.68 10.03 -0.25
C TYR A 87 7.62 8.51 -0.26
N ALA A 88 7.58 7.87 -1.43
CA ALA A 88 7.42 6.43 -1.52
C ALA A 88 8.63 5.74 -2.17
N ILE A 89 8.94 4.54 -1.70
CA ILE A 89 9.66 3.56 -2.49
C ILE A 89 8.62 2.67 -3.14
N VAL A 90 8.66 2.60 -4.46
CA VAL A 90 7.70 1.84 -5.25
C VAL A 90 8.35 0.54 -5.73
N GLY A 91 7.83 -0.57 -5.23
CA GLY A 91 8.06 -1.91 -5.73
C GLY A 91 7.02 -2.31 -6.76
N ARG A 92 7.33 -3.35 -7.54
CA ARG A 92 6.41 -3.95 -8.50
C ARG A 92 5.92 -5.31 -8.03
N TYR A 93 4.62 -5.56 -8.17
CA TYR A 93 4.00 -6.82 -7.76
C TYR A 93 4.47 -8.03 -8.57
N ASP A 94 4.83 -7.86 -9.84
CA ASP A 94 5.40 -8.94 -10.67
C ASP A 94 6.90 -9.18 -10.39
N LYS A 95 7.50 -8.36 -9.52
CA LYS A 95 8.91 -8.42 -9.09
C LYS A 95 9.01 -8.25 -7.57
N VAL A 96 8.19 -8.97 -6.81
CA VAL A 96 8.14 -8.83 -5.33
C VAL A 96 9.51 -9.11 -4.72
N ASP A 97 10.20 -10.18 -5.13
CA ASP A 97 11.52 -10.52 -4.57
C ASP A 97 12.54 -9.39 -4.79
N GLU A 98 12.56 -8.80 -5.98
CA GLU A 98 13.41 -7.65 -6.29
C GLU A 98 13.00 -6.41 -5.48
N SER A 99 11.70 -6.22 -5.27
CA SER A 99 11.16 -5.10 -4.50
C SER A 99 11.53 -5.21 -3.02
N ILE A 100 11.42 -6.41 -2.45
CA ILE A 100 11.86 -6.73 -1.08
C ILE A 100 13.36 -6.44 -0.94
N LEU A 101 14.19 -6.97 -1.84
CA LEU A 101 15.64 -6.72 -1.83
C LEU A 101 15.99 -5.22 -1.88
N ARG A 102 15.23 -4.43 -2.64
CA ARG A 102 15.41 -2.97 -2.70
C ARG A 102 14.97 -2.29 -1.40
N PHE A 103 13.87 -2.73 -0.79
CA PHE A 103 13.39 -2.22 0.50
C PHE A 103 14.36 -2.52 1.63
N GLU A 104 14.89 -3.74 1.67
CA GLU A 104 15.91 -4.17 2.63
C GLU A 104 17.18 -3.33 2.53
N LYS A 105 17.68 -3.11 1.32
CA LYS A 105 18.84 -2.25 1.07
C LYS A 105 18.59 -0.81 1.50
N PHE A 106 17.39 -0.28 1.21
CA PHE A 106 17.05 1.09 1.55
C PHE A 106 16.90 1.32 3.05
N LEU A 107 16.30 0.37 3.76
CA LEU A 107 16.14 0.40 5.20
C LEU A 107 17.40 -0.04 5.95
N SER A 108 18.45 -0.45 5.22
CA SER A 108 19.66 -1.05 5.78
C SER A 108 19.34 -2.22 6.72
N TRP A 109 18.32 -3.03 6.38
CA TRP A 109 17.99 -4.24 7.12
C TRP A 109 19.12 -5.26 7.08
N TYR A 110 19.94 -5.25 6.02
CA TYR A 110 21.21 -5.96 6.04
C TYR A 110 22.33 -4.93 6.18
N PRO A 111 22.83 -4.66 7.40
CA PRO A 111 24.15 -4.07 7.50
C PRO A 111 25.08 -5.05 6.77
N GLY A 112 25.92 -4.55 5.86
CA GLY A 112 26.71 -5.40 4.96
C GLY A 112 27.58 -6.43 5.68
N GLU A 113 28.43 -7.13 4.93
CA GLU A 113 29.24 -8.28 5.43
C GLU A 113 30.09 -8.01 6.70
N GLY A 114 30.24 -6.76 7.14
CA GLY A 114 30.95 -6.38 8.35
C GLY A 114 30.19 -6.51 9.68
N PHE A 115 28.90 -6.91 9.71
CA PHE A 115 28.11 -6.99 10.96
C PHE A 115 27.26 -8.27 11.06
N PRO A 116 27.87 -9.46 11.17
CA PRO A 116 27.16 -10.74 11.20
C PRO A 116 26.19 -10.87 12.40
N GLU A 117 26.48 -10.22 13.53
CA GLU A 117 25.63 -10.26 14.73
C GLU A 117 24.29 -9.54 14.53
N VAL A 118 24.30 -8.40 13.82
CA VAL A 118 23.08 -7.65 13.53
C VAL A 118 22.19 -8.40 12.55
N ARG A 119 22.81 -9.09 11.57
CA ARG A 119 22.09 -9.97 10.64
C ARG A 119 21.40 -11.11 11.39
N GLN A 120 22.11 -11.76 12.32
CA GLN A 120 21.53 -12.84 13.12
C GLN A 120 20.36 -12.36 13.98
N CYS A 121 20.45 -11.17 14.58
CA CYS A 121 19.34 -10.56 15.31
C CYS A 121 18.12 -10.28 14.41
N HIS A 122 18.32 -9.75 13.21
CA HIS A 122 17.23 -9.52 12.26
C HIS A 122 16.58 -10.82 11.78
N GLU A 123 17.35 -11.86 11.50
CA GLU A 123 16.83 -13.18 11.14
C GLU A 123 16.00 -13.76 12.28
N ILE A 124 16.44 -13.63 13.53
CA ILE A 124 15.65 -14.03 14.71
C ILE A 124 14.34 -13.26 14.79
N ILE A 125 14.36 -11.93 14.62
CA ILE A 125 13.15 -11.09 14.65
C ILE A 125 12.17 -11.48 13.53
N LEU A 126 12.66 -11.63 12.29
CA LEU A 126 11.84 -11.97 11.13
C LEU A 126 11.28 -13.41 11.19
N LEU A 127 12.02 -14.35 11.77
CA LEU A 127 11.62 -15.76 11.89
C LEU A 127 10.85 -16.06 13.17
N SER A 128 10.97 -15.21 14.21
CA SER A 128 10.12 -15.31 15.38
C SER A 128 8.69 -14.99 14.97
N SER A 129 7.79 -15.97 15.14
CA SER A 129 6.36 -15.74 15.02
C SER A 129 5.99 -14.56 15.93
N ALA A 130 5.22 -13.60 15.42
CA ALA A 130 4.88 -12.34 16.08
C ALA A 130 4.01 -12.48 17.35
N SER A 131 4.14 -13.58 18.08
CA SER A 131 3.67 -13.77 19.44
C SER A 131 4.61 -13.04 20.40
N GLY A 132 4.29 -11.78 20.73
CA GLY A 132 4.95 -11.06 21.83
C GLY A 132 5.40 -9.64 21.52
N TYR A 133 5.29 -9.17 20.28
CA TYR A 133 5.49 -7.76 19.99
C TYR A 133 4.26 -6.96 20.46
N GLN A 134 4.42 -6.20 21.54
CA GLN A 134 3.48 -5.12 21.84
C GLN A 134 3.74 -3.98 20.86
N VAL A 135 2.72 -3.64 20.06
CA VAL A 135 2.73 -2.40 19.30
C VAL A 135 2.77 -1.26 20.32
N VAL A 136 3.93 -0.63 20.48
CA VAL A 136 4.04 0.58 21.31
C VAL A 136 3.36 1.69 20.55
N ASN A 137 2.10 1.93 20.90
CA ASN A 137 1.32 3.03 20.37
C ASN A 137 1.89 4.32 20.98
N ASN A 138 2.66 5.09 20.21
CA ASN A 138 3.35 6.30 20.69
C ASN A 138 2.41 7.51 20.82
N THR A 139 1.14 7.25 21.11
CA THR A 139 0.09 8.25 21.30
C THR A 139 -0.79 7.78 22.44
N ASP A 140 -0.66 8.43 23.59
CA ASP A 140 -1.56 8.32 24.75
C ASP A 140 -2.98 8.85 24.47
N ALA A 141 -3.45 8.72 23.22
CA ALA A 141 -4.82 8.99 22.82
C ALA A 141 -5.31 7.78 22.03
N TYR A 142 -6.16 6.99 22.69
CA TYR A 142 -6.97 5.96 22.06
C TYR A 142 -7.73 6.57 20.88
N ASP A 143 -7.35 6.21 19.67
CA ASP A 143 -8.28 6.19 18.54
C ASP A 143 -8.31 4.75 18.02
N SER A 144 -9.43 4.08 18.29
CA SER A 144 -9.67 2.70 17.91
C SER A 144 -9.95 2.63 16.41
N VAL A 145 -8.92 2.76 15.57
CA VAL A 145 -9.04 2.39 14.17
C VAL A 145 -8.76 0.90 14.06
N GLU A 146 -9.84 0.12 14.01
CA GLU A 146 -9.87 -1.31 13.72
C GLU A 146 -9.02 -1.64 12.48
N TYR A 147 -7.84 -2.23 12.70
CA TYR A 147 -6.95 -2.72 11.64
C TYR A 147 -7.57 -3.87 10.81
N ASN A 148 -8.72 -4.40 11.23
CA ASN A 148 -9.41 -5.54 10.61
C ASN A 148 -10.27 -5.19 9.38
N ARG A 149 -10.31 -3.93 8.92
CA ARG A 149 -11.07 -3.55 7.71
C ARG A 149 -10.25 -3.38 6.43
N LEU A 150 -8.93 -3.58 6.46
CA LEU A 150 -8.08 -3.44 5.27
C LEU A 150 -7.77 -4.77 4.54
N VAL A 151 -8.33 -5.89 5.00
CA VAL A 151 -8.15 -7.22 4.38
C VAL A 151 -9.48 -7.90 4.01
N GLY A 152 -10.57 -7.12 3.86
CA GLY A 152 -11.83 -7.58 3.25
C GLY A 152 -11.77 -7.55 1.72
#